data_AF-A0A7R9TH55-F1
#
_entry.id   AF-A0A7R9TH55-F1
#
_cell.length_a   1.000
_cell.length_b   1.000
_cell.length_c   1.000
_cell.angle_alpha   90.00
_cell.angle_beta   90.00
_cell.angle_gamma   90.00
#
_symmetry.space_group_name_H-M   'P 1'
#
loop_
_entity.id
_entity.type
_entity.pdbx_description
1 polymer ?
#
loop_
_entity_poly.entity_id
_entity_poly.type
_entity_poly.pdbx_seq_one_letter_code
_entity_poly.pdbx_strand_id
1 'polypeptide(L)'
;APRRRRRRRRPPLFLLQLIEDRPAVDALEGDARARDMPAHVVNPAASIARAFARASDAASAKATRRAFTPSARSRAALRGRAPSTFRLSGTPAPRVVGRVVVASAAAATPSAGEDADNTAGGVPSWHPDVLDPDQIDGDVPTPGFATIASALEDVAAGKFVVVLDDEDRENEGDLIGAADAMTAESIAFMIKHTSGLLCVAVDDETADRLNLPLMVTSKENEDAMKTAFTVSCDLAASTTGISAGERAATIAKLGDAKAHKDEFVRPGHVFPLRYREGGVLKRTGHTEAAYDLAKLSGRGAAGVLCEITNDDAEGTMARLPQLREFSKKHDLKMILISDLVRYRRKREVLVRRTASARVPTEHGAFTAVSYKSETDGIEHVAFVYGNLDDEGKENGGSLADGDNVLVRVHSECLTGDIFGSSRCDCGNQLDMAMQRVASEGKGVIVYLRGQEGRGIGLGHKLRAYNLQDEGRDTVQANEDLGLPVDSREYGVGAAILRDLGVKTIRLMTNNPAKYHGLKGFGLTIVGRSPLFAPITLENKR
;
A
#
# COMPACT_ATOMS: atom_id res chain seq x y z
N ALA A 1 -64.03 40.37 -12.44
CA ALA A 1 -65.14 39.41 -12.33
C ALA A 1 -65.14 38.50 -13.56
N PRO A 2 -65.54 37.21 -13.49
CA PRO A 2 -65.13 36.09 -12.62
C PRO A 2 -64.26 35.06 -13.41
N ARG A 3 -63.24 34.35 -12.88
CA ARG A 3 -63.11 33.27 -11.87
C ARG A 3 -63.50 31.83 -12.31
N ARG A 4 -62.50 30.91 -12.18
CA ARG A 4 -62.51 29.41 -12.05
C ARG A 4 -62.38 28.61 -13.37
N ARG A 5 -61.64 27.49 -13.51
CA ARG A 5 -61.18 26.44 -12.55
C ARG A 5 -59.81 25.85 -12.94
N ARG A 6 -59.00 25.50 -11.93
CA ARG A 6 -57.86 24.56 -11.98
C ARG A 6 -58.36 23.11 -12.16
N ARG A 7 -57.67 22.29 -12.97
CA ARG A 7 -57.73 20.82 -12.91
C ARG A 7 -56.35 20.26 -12.59
N ARG A 8 -56.27 19.54 -11.47
CA ARG A 8 -55.16 18.67 -11.06
C ARG A 8 -55.17 17.41 -11.94
N ARG A 9 -54.01 16.93 -12.40
CA ARG A 9 -53.81 15.55 -12.85
C ARG A 9 -52.77 14.88 -11.95
N ARG A 10 -53.16 13.74 -11.37
CA ARG A 10 -52.30 12.77 -10.66
C ARG A 10 -51.76 11.74 -11.66
N PRO A 11 -50.63 11.07 -11.37
CA PRO A 11 -49.95 10.14 -12.29
C PRO A 11 -50.55 8.72 -12.21
N PRO A 12 -50.30 7.83 -13.18
CA PRO A 12 -50.64 6.42 -13.04
C PRO A 12 -49.50 5.63 -12.38
N LEU A 13 -49.87 4.81 -11.40
CA LEU A 13 -49.12 3.64 -10.92
C LEU A 13 -49.46 2.44 -11.83
N PHE A 14 -48.45 1.66 -12.23
CA PHE A 14 -48.53 0.22 -12.58
C PHE A 14 -47.11 -0.35 -12.36
N LEU A 15 -46.85 -1.02 -11.23
CA LEU A 15 -46.89 -2.47 -10.96
C LEU A 15 -45.78 -3.27 -11.69
N LEU A 16 -44.86 -3.81 -10.87
CA LEU A 16 -43.79 -4.75 -11.23
C LEU A 16 -44.37 -6.05 -11.82
N GLN A 17 -43.70 -6.58 -12.85
CA GLN A 17 -43.69 -8.00 -13.15
C GLN A 17 -42.30 -8.41 -13.65
N LEU A 18 -41.66 -9.28 -12.86
CA LEU A 18 -40.47 -10.07 -13.18
C LEU A 18 -40.84 -11.10 -14.26
N ILE A 19 -40.04 -11.20 -15.33
CA ILE A 19 -40.01 -12.37 -16.21
C ILE A 19 -38.53 -12.67 -16.50
N GLU A 20 -38.08 -13.82 -15.98
CA GLU A 20 -36.93 -14.57 -16.47
C GLU A 20 -37.30 -15.14 -17.85
N ASP A 21 -36.38 -15.09 -18.83
CA ASP A 21 -36.33 -16.13 -19.86
C ASP A 21 -34.95 -16.19 -20.53
N ARG A 22 -34.47 -17.44 -20.66
CA ARG A 22 -33.22 -17.86 -21.31
C ARG A 22 -33.39 -17.96 -22.84
N PRO A 23 -32.27 -18.00 -23.61
CA PRO A 23 -32.33 -17.82 -25.06
C PRO A 23 -32.76 -19.08 -25.82
N ALA A 24 -33.47 -18.84 -26.92
CA ALA A 24 -33.84 -19.84 -27.92
C ALA A 24 -32.64 -20.25 -28.79
N VAL A 25 -32.66 -21.52 -29.16
CA VAL A 25 -31.77 -22.24 -30.06
C VAL A 25 -32.38 -22.15 -31.46
N ASP A 26 -31.58 -21.82 -32.48
CA ASP A 26 -31.88 -22.17 -33.86
C ASP A 26 -30.77 -23.08 -34.41
N ALA A 27 -31.23 -24.08 -35.16
CA ALA A 27 -30.51 -25.26 -35.62
C ALA A 27 -30.37 -25.28 -37.15
N LEU A 28 -29.69 -26.34 -37.62
CA LEU A 28 -29.65 -26.90 -38.99
C LEU A 28 -28.61 -26.23 -39.91
N GLU A 29 -27.77 -26.92 -40.68
CA GLU A 29 -27.53 -28.30 -41.14
C GLU A 29 -26.08 -28.25 -41.69
N GLY A 30 -25.22 -29.27 -41.83
CA GLY A 30 -25.25 -30.72 -41.85
C GLY A 30 -24.00 -31.13 -42.66
N ASP A 31 -23.26 -32.16 -42.26
CA ASP A 31 -23.02 -33.35 -43.07
C ASP A 31 -22.07 -34.35 -42.38
N ALA A 32 -22.31 -35.62 -42.67
CA ALA A 32 -21.90 -36.79 -41.91
C ALA A 32 -20.50 -37.34 -42.24
N ARG A 33 -19.90 -38.09 -41.29
CA ARG A 33 -19.52 -39.51 -41.45
C ARG A 33 -19.01 -40.14 -40.15
N ALA A 34 -19.34 -41.41 -40.00
CA ALA A 34 -19.45 -42.18 -38.77
C ALA A 34 -18.30 -43.17 -38.50
N ARG A 35 -18.42 -43.86 -37.33
CA ARG A 35 -17.78 -45.11 -36.82
C ARG A 35 -16.74 -44.87 -35.72
N ASP A 36 -16.73 -45.52 -34.55
CA ASP A 36 -17.56 -46.56 -33.91
C ASP A 36 -17.36 -46.44 -32.37
N MET A 37 -18.41 -46.75 -31.60
CA MET A 37 -18.40 -46.98 -30.13
C MET A 37 -18.59 -48.48 -29.82
N PRO A 38 -18.27 -48.97 -28.60
CA PRO A 38 -19.28 -49.09 -27.53
C PRO A 38 -18.73 -48.62 -26.15
N ALA A 39 -19.39 -47.72 -25.41
CA ALA A 39 -20.57 -47.88 -24.57
C ALA A 39 -20.36 -48.73 -23.30
N HIS A 40 -20.34 -48.07 -22.12
CA HIS A 40 -21.22 -48.41 -21.00
C HIS A 40 -21.41 -47.22 -20.02
N VAL A 41 -22.69 -46.89 -19.83
CA VAL A 41 -23.33 -45.90 -18.96
C VAL A 41 -23.43 -46.52 -17.54
N VAL A 42 -23.35 -45.81 -16.41
CA VAL A 42 -24.43 -45.10 -15.70
C VAL A 42 -23.84 -44.38 -14.47
N ASN A 43 -24.23 -43.12 -14.28
CA ASN A 43 -24.22 -42.38 -13.01
C ASN A 43 -25.69 -42.17 -12.59
N PRO A 44 -26.03 -42.14 -11.29
CA PRO A 44 -26.70 -40.92 -10.86
C PRO A 44 -26.30 -40.44 -9.45
N ALA A 45 -26.11 -39.13 -9.35
CA ALA A 45 -26.11 -38.37 -8.12
C ALA A 45 -27.55 -38.22 -7.59
N ALA A 46 -27.78 -38.63 -6.34
CA ALA A 46 -28.85 -38.12 -5.47
C ALA A 46 -28.59 -38.55 -4.02
N SER A 47 -28.16 -37.61 -3.15
CA SER A 47 -28.86 -37.29 -1.89
C SER A 47 -27.98 -36.41 -0.99
N ILE A 48 -28.27 -35.10 -0.97
CA ILE A 48 -27.96 -34.21 0.15
C ILE A 48 -29.29 -34.02 0.89
N ALA A 49 -29.43 -34.63 2.07
CA ALA A 49 -30.24 -34.17 3.20
C ALA A 49 -30.36 -35.28 4.27
N ARG A 50 -30.20 -34.88 5.54
CA ARG A 50 -30.31 -35.65 6.81
C ARG A 50 -29.00 -36.35 7.20
N ALA A 51 -28.43 -36.21 8.40
CA ALA A 51 -29.01 -35.82 9.68
C ALA A 51 -27.96 -35.20 10.62
N PHE A 52 -28.34 -34.10 11.27
CA PHE A 52 -27.82 -33.70 12.58
C PHE A 52 -28.59 -34.46 13.66
N ALA A 53 -27.88 -34.78 14.76
CA ALA A 53 -28.36 -35.21 16.08
C ALA A 53 -28.58 -36.71 16.38
N ARG A 54 -27.90 -37.10 17.48
CA ARG A 54 -28.04 -38.24 18.41
C ARG A 54 -26.95 -39.30 18.24
N ALA A 55 -26.29 -39.83 19.27
CA ALA A 55 -26.07 -39.46 20.66
C ALA A 55 -24.94 -40.40 21.17
N SER A 56 -24.21 -39.95 22.17
CA SER A 56 -23.51 -40.73 23.19
C SER A 56 -24.03 -42.17 23.42
N ASP A 57 -23.17 -43.19 23.40
CA ASP A 57 -22.55 -43.75 24.63
C ASP A 57 -21.73 -45.03 24.39
N ALA A 58 -20.71 -45.16 25.25
CA ALA A 58 -20.08 -46.38 25.75
C ALA A 58 -19.22 -47.29 24.84
N ALA A 59 -17.89 -47.21 25.05
CA ALA A 59 -17.11 -48.38 25.48
C ALA A 59 -15.83 -47.93 26.22
N SER A 60 -15.71 -48.35 27.48
CA SER A 60 -14.57 -48.15 28.38
C SER A 60 -14.00 -49.50 28.76
N ALA A 61 -12.67 -49.66 28.78
CA ALA A 61 -11.99 -50.66 29.60
C ALA A 61 -10.51 -50.30 29.86
N LYS A 62 -10.24 -49.92 31.13
CA LYS A 62 -9.15 -50.32 32.07
C LYS A 62 -7.68 -50.28 31.60
N ALA A 63 -6.66 -49.97 32.41
CA ALA A 63 -6.40 -49.50 33.79
C ALA A 63 -4.86 -49.29 33.83
N THR A 64 -4.24 -48.38 34.60
CA THR A 64 -3.77 -48.63 35.99
C THR A 64 -3.22 -47.36 36.66
N ARG A 65 -3.34 -47.35 38.00
CA ARG A 65 -3.05 -46.29 38.97
C ARG A 65 -1.56 -46.09 39.29
N ARG A 66 -1.21 -44.88 39.73
CA ARG A 66 -0.42 -44.64 40.97
C ARG A 66 -0.79 -43.27 41.57
N ALA A 67 -0.88 -43.22 42.89
CA ALA A 67 -1.34 -42.10 43.71
C ALA A 67 -0.17 -41.45 44.47
N PHE A 68 -0.29 -40.18 44.87
CA PHE A 68 0.17 -39.65 46.16
C PHE A 68 -0.46 -38.26 46.43
N THR A 69 -1.14 -38.10 47.58
CA THR A 69 -1.62 -36.87 48.25
C THR A 69 -0.58 -36.41 49.30
N PRO A 70 -0.55 -35.17 49.89
CA PRO A 70 -1.67 -34.44 50.57
C PRO A 70 -1.56 -32.89 50.41
N SER A 71 -2.29 -31.96 51.04
CA SER A 71 -3.14 -31.91 52.23
C SER A 71 -4.11 -30.71 52.14
N ALA A 72 -5.06 -30.64 53.09
CA ALA A 72 -6.21 -29.74 53.12
C ALA A 72 -6.20 -28.78 54.32
N ARG A 73 -7.18 -27.85 54.30
CA ARG A 73 -7.81 -27.04 55.37
C ARG A 73 -7.38 -25.57 55.37
N SER A 74 -8.27 -24.57 55.47
CA SER A 74 -9.70 -24.49 55.85
C SER A 74 -10.22 -23.09 55.44
N ARG A 75 -11.38 -22.94 54.76
CA ARG A 75 -12.74 -22.61 55.28
C ARG A 75 -12.75 -21.46 56.31
N ALA A 76 -13.57 -20.41 56.22
CA ALA A 76 -15.01 -20.29 55.91
C ALA A 76 -15.32 -18.83 55.45
N ALA A 77 -16.22 -18.51 54.50
CA ALA A 77 -17.69 -18.64 54.46
C ALA A 77 -18.37 -17.83 55.61
N LEU A 78 -19.36 -16.93 55.44
CA LEU A 78 -20.53 -16.84 54.56
C LEU A 78 -21.17 -15.42 54.62
N ARG A 79 -21.93 -15.06 53.55
CA ARG A 79 -23.27 -14.40 53.47
C ARG A 79 -23.55 -13.19 54.37
N GLY A 80 -24.18 -12.08 53.95
CA GLY A 80 -25.06 -11.76 52.82
C GLY A 80 -26.05 -10.65 53.27
N ARG A 81 -26.77 -10.06 52.30
CA ARG A 81 -27.91 -9.11 52.38
C ARG A 81 -27.62 -7.59 52.47
N ALA A 82 -28.10 -6.89 51.43
CA ALA A 82 -28.64 -5.52 51.47
C ALA A 82 -30.17 -5.59 51.76
N PRO A 83 -30.98 -4.49 51.76
CA PRO A 83 -30.71 -3.04 51.63
C PRO A 83 -31.49 -2.15 52.64
N SER A 84 -31.21 -0.84 52.74
CA SER A 84 -32.23 0.25 52.76
C SER A 84 -31.66 1.63 53.14
N THR A 85 -32.29 2.65 52.55
CA THR A 85 -32.14 4.12 52.60
C THR A 85 -32.21 4.78 53.98
N PHE A 86 -31.49 5.91 54.18
CA PHE A 86 -31.98 7.09 54.93
C PHE A 86 -31.17 8.36 54.57
N ARG A 87 -31.88 9.48 54.33
CA ARG A 87 -31.34 10.86 54.22
C ARG A 87 -31.33 11.51 55.61
N LEU A 88 -30.37 12.40 55.90
CA LEU A 88 -30.60 13.81 56.31
C LEU A 88 -29.28 14.58 56.58
N SER A 89 -29.17 15.72 55.90
CA SER A 89 -28.55 17.03 56.21
C SER A 89 -27.45 17.19 57.27
N GLY A 90 -26.39 17.93 56.89
CA GLY A 90 -25.59 18.76 57.80
C GLY A 90 -24.22 19.20 57.23
N THR A 91 -24.09 20.45 56.79
CA THR A 91 -22.80 21.15 56.57
C THR A 91 -22.41 21.93 57.84
N PRO A 92 -21.10 22.12 58.18
CA PRO A 92 -20.37 23.28 57.64
C PRO A 92 -18.84 23.13 57.41
N ALA A 93 -18.35 23.96 56.47
CA ALA A 93 -17.08 24.71 56.35
C ALA A 93 -15.68 24.05 56.50
N PRO A 94 -14.73 24.36 55.58
CA PRO A 94 -13.32 23.98 55.66
C PRO A 94 -12.37 25.17 55.98
N ARG A 95 -11.19 24.92 56.58
CA ARG A 95 -10.04 25.85 56.55
C ARG A 95 -8.66 25.19 56.73
N VAL A 96 -7.79 25.45 55.73
CA VAL A 96 -6.36 25.91 55.78
C VAL A 96 -5.34 24.87 56.28
N VAL A 97 -4.19 24.61 55.64
CA VAL A 97 -2.93 25.40 55.45
C VAL A 97 -2.14 24.74 54.28
N GLY A 98 -1.36 25.38 53.41
CA GLY A 98 -0.89 26.76 53.30
C GLY A 98 -0.11 26.97 52.00
N ARG A 99 -0.02 28.23 51.60
CA ARG A 99 0.75 28.81 50.49
C ARG A 99 1.51 30.00 51.07
N VAL A 100 2.64 30.39 50.48
CA VAL A 100 3.19 31.78 50.36
C VAL A 100 4.65 31.67 49.86
N VAL A 101 5.24 32.47 48.95
CA VAL A 101 4.84 33.52 47.95
C VAL A 101 6.18 34.12 47.43
N VAL A 102 6.39 34.26 46.10
CA VAL A 102 6.55 35.54 45.30
C VAL A 102 7.97 36.17 45.41
N ALA A 103 8.62 36.87 44.47
CA ALA A 103 8.33 37.65 43.23
C ALA A 103 9.59 37.61 42.31
N SER A 104 9.62 38.07 41.05
CA SER A 104 9.45 39.47 40.59
C SER A 104 9.49 39.55 39.04
N ALA A 105 9.10 40.70 38.48
CA ALA A 105 8.66 40.94 37.12
C ALA A 105 9.63 41.70 36.17
N ALA A 106 9.41 41.50 34.86
CA ALA A 106 9.43 42.41 33.69
C ALA A 106 10.69 43.21 33.26
N ALA A 107 11.07 43.06 31.96
CA ALA A 107 11.28 44.14 30.97
C ALA A 107 11.73 43.56 29.59
N ALA A 108 11.53 44.31 28.50
CA ALA A 108 11.64 43.87 27.10
C ALA A 108 12.80 44.52 26.30
N THR A 109 13.34 43.77 25.32
CA THR A 109 14.09 44.13 24.06
C THR A 109 15.48 44.79 24.14
N PRO A 110 16.30 44.80 23.04
CA PRO A 110 16.71 43.73 22.10
C PRO A 110 18.27 43.71 21.85
N SER A 111 18.88 42.60 21.43
CA SER A 111 20.21 42.65 20.78
C SER A 111 20.53 41.44 19.90
N ALA A 112 21.19 41.73 18.79
CA ALA A 112 21.60 40.83 17.72
C ALA A 112 22.91 40.08 18.03
N GLY A 113 23.08 38.94 17.36
CA GLY A 113 24.36 38.33 17.00
C GLY A 113 25.02 37.47 18.07
N GLU A 114 25.04 36.15 17.86
CA GLU A 114 26.28 35.35 17.75
C GLU A 114 25.92 33.87 17.56
N ASP A 115 26.52 33.28 16.52
CA ASP A 115 26.51 31.86 16.21
C ASP A 115 27.04 31.04 17.40
N ALA A 116 26.23 30.09 17.88
CA ALA A 116 26.68 29.05 18.79
C ALA A 116 26.12 27.71 18.33
N ASP A 117 26.99 27.00 17.63
CA ASP A 117 26.97 25.57 17.32
C ASP A 117 26.47 24.75 18.52
N ASN A 118 25.35 24.04 18.34
CA ASN A 118 24.78 23.16 19.35
C ASN A 118 24.87 21.72 18.86
N THR A 119 26.06 21.13 19.05
CA THR A 119 26.31 19.70 18.90
C THR A 119 25.64 18.94 20.04
N ALA A 120 24.45 18.41 19.78
CA ALA A 120 23.83 17.35 20.57
C ALA A 120 23.12 16.36 19.64
N GLY A 121 23.82 15.28 19.25
CA GLY A 121 23.25 13.95 19.00
C GLY A 121 22.16 13.77 17.92
N GLY A 122 22.06 14.66 16.93
CA GLY A 122 21.22 14.42 15.74
C GLY A 122 21.97 13.54 14.73
N VAL A 123 21.43 12.37 14.42
CA VAL A 123 21.82 11.64 13.20
C VAL A 123 21.55 12.58 12.01
N PRO A 124 22.51 12.83 11.10
CA PRO A 124 22.25 13.70 9.96
C PRO A 124 21.16 13.10 9.07
N SER A 125 20.13 13.87 8.70
CA SER A 125 19.20 13.43 7.66
C SER A 125 20.02 13.25 6.37
N TRP A 126 20.13 12.02 5.88
CA TRP A 126 20.84 11.80 4.60
C TRP A 126 19.95 12.12 3.41
N HIS A 127 18.64 12.27 3.63
CA HIS A 127 17.83 13.11 2.79
C HIS A 127 18.21 14.57 3.07
N PRO A 128 18.82 15.29 2.11
CA PRO A 128 18.92 16.73 2.27
C PRO A 128 17.49 17.26 2.47
N ASP A 129 17.25 18.02 3.54
CA ASP A 129 15.98 18.72 3.85
C ASP A 129 15.48 19.64 2.71
N VAL A 130 16.23 19.69 1.62
CA VAL A 130 16.08 20.58 0.47
C VAL A 130 15.69 19.83 -0.81
N LEU A 131 15.74 18.49 -0.85
CA LEU A 131 15.34 17.71 -2.03
C LEU A 131 14.07 16.92 -1.74
N ASP A 132 12.95 17.47 -2.19
CA ASP A 132 11.70 16.76 -2.36
C ASP A 132 11.94 15.50 -3.24
N PRO A 133 11.67 14.28 -2.74
CA PRO A 133 11.97 13.01 -3.43
C PRO A 133 11.39 12.93 -4.85
N ASP A 134 10.27 13.62 -5.09
CA ASP A 134 9.62 13.66 -6.39
C ASP A 134 10.29 14.66 -7.37
N GLN A 135 11.28 15.44 -6.94
CA GLN A 135 12.02 16.40 -7.79
C GLN A 135 13.30 15.84 -8.41
N ILE A 136 13.77 14.70 -7.92
CA ILE A 136 15.02 14.09 -8.35
C ILE A 136 14.71 13.16 -9.53
N ASP A 137 15.44 13.31 -10.65
CA ASP A 137 15.37 12.35 -11.76
C ASP A 137 15.50 10.93 -11.19
N GLY A 138 14.58 10.02 -11.55
CA GLY A 138 14.58 8.65 -11.03
C GLY A 138 15.83 7.82 -11.35
N ASP A 139 16.74 8.35 -12.17
CA ASP A 139 18.06 7.76 -12.43
C ASP A 139 19.18 8.35 -11.59
N VAL A 140 18.94 9.52 -10.98
CA VAL A 140 19.89 10.20 -10.11
C VAL A 140 19.76 9.63 -8.70
N PRO A 141 20.83 9.01 -8.17
CA PRO A 141 20.80 8.43 -6.85
C PRO A 141 20.82 9.51 -5.79
N THR A 142 20.32 9.18 -4.62
CA THR A 142 20.50 10.02 -3.43
C THR A 142 22.01 10.21 -3.17
N PRO A 143 22.47 11.43 -2.81
CA PRO A 143 23.89 11.69 -2.59
C PRO A 143 24.53 10.70 -1.60
N GLY A 144 25.64 10.08 -2.02
CA GLY A 144 26.33 9.06 -1.22
C GLY A 144 25.83 7.62 -1.45
N PHE A 145 24.87 7.42 -2.36
CA PHE A 145 24.39 6.11 -2.79
C PHE A 145 24.72 5.85 -4.27
N ALA A 146 24.74 4.58 -4.66
CA ALA A 146 24.99 4.14 -6.03
C ALA A 146 23.71 4.27 -6.89
N THR A 147 23.88 4.35 -8.21
CA THR A 147 22.73 4.29 -9.13
C THR A 147 22.12 2.89 -9.10
N ILE A 148 20.79 2.81 -9.19
CA ILE A 148 20.08 1.53 -9.30
C ILE A 148 20.57 0.74 -10.51
N ALA A 149 20.80 1.39 -11.66
CA ALA A 149 21.33 0.72 -12.85
C ALA A 149 22.66 0.00 -12.56
N SER A 150 23.59 0.65 -11.85
CA SER A 150 24.87 0.04 -11.50
C SER A 150 24.73 -1.07 -10.45
N ALA A 151 23.77 -0.97 -9.53
CA ALA A 151 23.47 -2.04 -8.58
C ALA A 151 22.88 -3.27 -9.29
N LEU A 152 22.00 -3.07 -10.28
CA LEU A 152 21.45 -4.15 -11.09
C LEU A 152 22.53 -4.90 -11.88
N GLU A 153 23.57 -4.21 -12.37
CA GLU A 153 24.73 -4.86 -13.01
C GLU A 153 25.49 -5.78 -12.05
N ASP A 154 25.67 -5.38 -10.80
CA ASP A 154 26.33 -6.20 -9.78
C ASP A 154 25.47 -7.41 -9.39
N VAL A 155 24.16 -7.21 -9.17
CA VAL A 155 23.23 -8.32 -8.91
C VAL A 155 23.18 -9.28 -10.11
N ALA A 156 23.16 -8.76 -11.35
CA ALA A 156 23.24 -9.56 -12.56
C ALA A 156 24.54 -10.36 -12.62
N ALA A 157 25.65 -9.84 -12.09
CA ALA A 157 26.93 -10.53 -12.00
C ALA A 157 27.02 -11.53 -10.82
N GLY A 158 25.96 -11.66 -10.01
CA GLY A 158 25.92 -12.54 -8.83
C GLY A 158 26.58 -11.97 -7.59
N LYS A 159 26.86 -10.66 -7.57
CA LYS A 159 27.33 -9.96 -6.37
C LYS A 159 26.15 -9.52 -5.52
N PHE A 160 26.44 -9.29 -4.25
CA PHE A 160 25.50 -8.63 -3.36
C PHE A 160 25.49 -7.12 -3.55
N VAL A 161 24.40 -6.49 -3.10
CA VAL A 161 24.28 -5.06 -2.89
C VAL A 161 23.75 -4.81 -1.48
N VAL A 162 24.13 -3.68 -0.89
CA VAL A 162 23.61 -3.23 0.41
C VAL A 162 22.39 -2.35 0.14
N VAL A 163 21.24 -2.70 0.73
CA VAL A 163 19.97 -2.00 0.51
C VAL A 163 19.47 -1.49 1.83
N LEU A 164 19.16 -0.20 1.90
CA LEU A 164 18.59 0.44 3.09
C LEU A 164 17.17 0.89 2.81
N ASP A 165 16.32 0.80 3.84
CA ASP A 165 15.02 1.44 3.88
C ASP A 165 15.08 2.87 4.46
N ASP A 166 13.92 3.52 4.56
CA ASP A 166 13.82 4.88 5.07
C ASP A 166 14.03 4.94 6.60
N GLU A 167 14.52 6.09 7.10
CA GLU A 167 14.87 6.31 8.51
C GLU A 167 13.74 6.05 9.50
N ASP A 168 12.50 6.25 9.08
CA ASP A 168 11.28 6.11 9.88
C ASP A 168 10.65 4.71 9.78
N ARG A 169 11.28 3.78 9.06
CA ARG A 169 10.84 2.39 8.92
C ARG A 169 11.64 1.46 9.85
N GLU A 170 12.53 0.62 9.33
CA GLU A 170 13.41 -0.25 10.15
C GLU A 170 14.76 0.45 10.40
N ASN A 171 15.18 1.34 9.49
CA ASN A 171 16.47 2.04 9.51
C ASN A 171 17.64 1.04 9.56
N GLU A 172 17.55 -0.02 8.74
CA GLU A 172 18.53 -1.10 8.68
C GLU A 172 19.07 -1.28 7.26
N GLY A 173 20.12 -2.07 7.13
CA GLY A 173 20.69 -2.42 5.83
C GLY A 173 20.73 -3.92 5.64
N ASP A 174 20.18 -4.38 4.52
CA ASP A 174 20.20 -5.78 4.12
C ASP A 174 21.25 -6.04 3.05
N LEU A 175 21.92 -7.18 3.16
CA LEU A 175 22.72 -7.73 2.08
C LEU A 175 21.77 -8.48 1.13
N ILE A 176 21.65 -8.02 -0.12
CA ILE A 176 20.67 -8.53 -1.08
C ILE A 176 21.34 -9.05 -2.35
N GLY A 177 20.85 -10.17 -2.88
CA GLY A 177 21.33 -10.76 -4.14
C GLY A 177 20.27 -11.62 -4.84
N ALA A 178 20.52 -12.01 -6.10
CA ALA A 178 19.64 -12.91 -6.84
C ALA A 178 19.85 -14.37 -6.39
N ALA A 179 18.75 -15.07 -6.06
CA ALA A 179 18.82 -16.40 -5.46
C ALA A 179 19.51 -17.45 -6.36
N ASP A 180 19.29 -17.36 -7.68
CA ASP A 180 19.85 -18.26 -8.69
C ASP A 180 21.36 -18.06 -8.93
N ALA A 181 21.93 -16.95 -8.45
CA ALA A 181 23.35 -16.64 -8.55
C ALA A 181 24.14 -16.98 -7.28
N MET A 182 23.46 -17.44 -6.22
CA MET A 182 24.11 -17.69 -4.94
C MET A 182 24.95 -18.96 -4.94
N THR A 183 26.21 -18.79 -4.61
CA THR A 183 27.19 -19.86 -4.36
C THR A 183 27.37 -20.12 -2.86
N ALA A 184 28.02 -21.24 -2.52
CA ALA A 184 28.40 -21.55 -1.15
C ALA A 184 29.30 -20.46 -0.54
N GLU A 185 30.20 -19.86 -1.33
CA GLU A 185 31.10 -18.79 -0.88
C GLU A 185 30.33 -17.50 -0.56
N SER A 186 29.43 -17.09 -1.45
CA SER A 186 28.58 -15.91 -1.22
C SER A 186 27.65 -16.10 -0.02
N ILE A 187 27.08 -17.29 0.17
CA ILE A 187 26.26 -17.56 1.37
C ILE A 187 27.11 -17.60 2.63
N ALA A 188 28.33 -18.16 2.60
CA ALA A 188 29.25 -18.09 3.72
C ALA A 188 29.62 -16.64 4.08
N PHE A 189 29.82 -15.79 3.07
CA PHE A 189 30.02 -14.36 3.24
C PHE A 189 28.82 -13.69 3.91
N MET A 190 27.61 -13.94 3.41
CA MET A 190 26.37 -13.42 4.00
C MET A 190 26.26 -13.84 5.47
N ILE A 191 26.38 -15.13 5.79
CA ILE A 191 26.30 -15.64 7.17
C ILE A 191 27.31 -14.96 8.11
N LYS A 192 28.52 -14.71 7.62
CA LYS A 192 29.59 -14.10 8.43
C LYS A 192 29.31 -12.64 8.80
N HIS A 193 28.52 -11.94 8.00
CA HIS A 193 28.37 -10.48 8.06
C HIS A 193 26.93 -10.03 8.33
N THR A 194 26.03 -10.96 8.67
CA THR A 194 24.61 -10.69 8.87
C THR A 194 24.09 -11.43 10.11
N SER A 195 22.81 -11.26 10.41
CA SER A 195 22.10 -12.01 11.47
C SER A 195 22.16 -13.53 11.27
N GLY A 196 22.37 -13.99 10.03
CA GLY A 196 22.37 -15.39 9.63
C GLY A 196 20.97 -15.97 9.39
N LEU A 197 19.92 -15.16 9.56
CA LEU A 197 18.53 -15.51 9.25
C LEU A 197 18.27 -15.36 7.74
N LEU A 198 18.73 -16.33 6.96
CA LEU A 198 18.67 -16.23 5.50
C LEU A 198 17.24 -16.32 4.98
N CYS A 199 16.77 -15.21 4.43
CA CYS A 199 15.44 -15.09 3.86
C CYS A 199 15.48 -15.13 2.33
N VAL A 200 14.41 -15.64 1.70
CA VAL A 200 14.28 -15.66 0.23
C VAL A 200 12.92 -15.12 -0.16
N ALA A 201 12.90 -13.96 -0.81
CA ALA A 201 11.68 -13.38 -1.36
C ALA A 201 11.24 -14.14 -2.61
N VAL A 202 10.00 -14.64 -2.60
CA VAL A 202 9.35 -15.35 -3.71
C VAL A 202 7.93 -14.82 -3.92
N ASP A 203 7.40 -14.91 -5.14
CA ASP A 203 6.02 -14.54 -5.42
C ASP A 203 5.00 -15.58 -4.90
N ASP A 204 3.72 -15.18 -4.86
CA ASP A 204 2.63 -16.02 -4.40
C ASP A 204 2.50 -17.30 -5.24
N GLU A 205 2.72 -17.22 -6.56
CA GLU A 205 2.66 -18.40 -7.45
C GLU A 205 3.73 -19.43 -7.09
N THR A 206 4.96 -19.00 -6.84
CA THR A 206 6.06 -19.87 -6.41
C THR A 206 5.80 -20.43 -5.02
N ALA A 207 5.37 -19.60 -4.07
CA ALA A 207 5.03 -20.07 -2.73
C ALA A 207 3.90 -21.11 -2.76
N ASP A 208 2.86 -20.92 -3.57
CA ASP A 208 1.75 -21.86 -3.71
C ASP A 208 2.18 -23.15 -4.41
N ARG A 209 2.92 -23.04 -5.53
CA ARG A 209 3.47 -24.19 -6.27
C ARG A 209 4.37 -25.07 -5.41
N LEU A 210 5.21 -24.44 -4.58
CA LEU A 210 6.12 -25.13 -3.66
C LEU A 210 5.47 -25.48 -2.33
N ASN A 211 4.16 -25.22 -2.15
CA ASN A 211 3.43 -25.49 -0.91
C ASN A 211 4.14 -24.90 0.34
N LEU A 212 4.40 -23.60 0.28
CA LEU A 212 4.99 -22.77 1.32
C LEU A 212 3.89 -21.84 1.90
N PRO A 213 3.03 -22.35 2.79
CA PRO A 213 2.05 -21.52 3.48
C PRO A 213 2.74 -20.56 4.45
N LEU A 214 2.08 -19.46 4.78
CA LEU A 214 2.51 -18.56 5.86
C LEU A 214 2.67 -19.36 7.18
N MET A 215 3.72 -19.07 7.95
CA MET A 215 3.94 -19.74 9.23
C MET A 215 2.95 -19.29 10.32
N VAL A 216 2.44 -18.06 10.19
CA VAL A 216 1.35 -17.48 10.99
C VAL A 216 0.37 -16.82 10.04
N THR A 217 -0.93 -16.91 10.31
CA THR A 217 -1.94 -16.29 9.43
C THR A 217 -1.79 -14.78 9.39
N SER A 218 -2.16 -14.12 8.29
CA SER A 218 -2.04 -12.66 8.17
C SER A 218 -2.81 -11.89 9.25
N LYS A 219 -3.88 -12.48 9.81
CA LYS A 219 -4.67 -11.89 10.89
C LYS A 219 -3.96 -11.98 12.25
N GLU A 220 -3.19 -13.04 12.46
CA GLU A 220 -2.48 -13.32 13.71
C GLU A 220 -1.03 -12.83 13.67
N ASN A 221 -0.56 -12.33 12.52
CA ASN A 221 0.77 -11.77 12.41
C ASN A 221 0.84 -10.46 13.22
N GLU A 222 1.55 -10.51 14.36
CA GLU A 222 1.73 -9.38 15.29
C GLU A 222 2.95 -8.51 14.96
N ASP A 223 3.79 -8.91 14.00
CA ASP A 223 4.95 -8.13 13.55
C ASP A 223 4.55 -6.71 13.17
N ALA A 224 5.38 -5.72 13.53
CA ALA A 224 5.13 -4.32 13.25
C ALA A 224 5.08 -4.07 11.73
N MET A 225 5.97 -4.71 10.98
CA MET A 225 6.06 -4.57 9.53
C MET A 225 5.19 -5.58 8.77
N LYS A 226 4.53 -6.53 9.45
CA LYS A 226 3.74 -7.62 8.86
C LYS A 226 4.52 -8.41 7.80
N THR A 227 5.79 -8.70 8.07
CA THR A 227 6.65 -9.52 7.20
C THR A 227 6.07 -10.92 7.03
N ALA A 228 5.96 -11.35 5.77
CA ALA A 228 5.15 -12.50 5.36
C ALA A 228 5.96 -13.79 5.32
N PHE A 229 6.46 -14.21 6.48
CA PHE A 229 7.20 -15.46 6.62
C PHE A 229 6.35 -16.67 6.27
N THR A 230 6.88 -17.53 5.40
CA THR A 230 6.37 -18.88 5.19
C THR A 230 7.01 -19.86 6.17
N VAL A 231 6.51 -21.09 6.20
CA VAL A 231 7.21 -22.19 6.87
C VAL A 231 8.63 -22.34 6.31
N SER A 232 9.63 -22.47 7.20
CA SER A 232 11.02 -22.67 6.77
C SER A 232 11.20 -23.99 6.04
N CYS A 233 12.21 -24.05 5.18
CA CYS A 233 12.48 -25.24 4.38
C CYS A 233 13.97 -25.45 4.10
N ASP A 234 14.31 -26.68 3.76
CA ASP A 234 15.59 -27.10 3.20
C ASP A 234 15.33 -28.00 1.98
N LEU A 235 16.32 -28.12 1.10
CA LEU A 235 16.32 -29.18 0.09
C LEU A 235 16.30 -30.55 0.77
N ALA A 236 15.43 -31.45 0.29
CA ALA A 236 15.32 -32.83 0.76
C ALA A 236 16.60 -33.65 0.57
N ALA A 237 17.45 -33.26 -0.39
CA ALA A 237 18.75 -33.87 -0.63
C ALA A 237 19.84 -33.43 0.37
N SER A 238 19.55 -32.46 1.25
CA SER A 238 20.49 -32.00 2.26
C SER A 238 20.70 -33.05 3.36
N THR A 239 21.86 -33.00 4.00
CA THR A 239 22.17 -33.80 5.19
C THR A 239 21.57 -33.17 6.44
N THR A 240 21.97 -31.92 6.73
CA THR A 240 21.47 -31.14 7.86
C THR A 240 20.81 -29.85 7.41
N GLY A 241 21.15 -29.36 6.20
CA GLY A 241 20.59 -28.14 5.62
C GLY A 241 21.27 -26.85 6.07
N ILE A 242 22.08 -26.85 7.14
CA ILE A 242 22.59 -25.61 7.76
C ILE A 242 23.89 -25.08 7.15
N SER A 243 24.66 -25.91 6.45
CA SER A 243 25.93 -25.48 5.87
C SER A 243 25.70 -24.40 4.79
N ALA A 244 26.70 -23.55 4.55
CA ALA A 244 26.58 -22.51 3.52
C ALA A 244 26.28 -23.09 2.13
N GLY A 245 26.85 -24.26 1.82
CA GLY A 245 26.59 -24.97 0.56
C GLY A 245 25.16 -25.52 0.46
N GLU A 246 24.64 -26.13 1.52
CA GLU A 246 23.26 -26.64 1.53
C GLU A 246 22.21 -25.52 1.50
N ARG A 247 22.47 -24.42 2.22
CA ARG A 247 21.62 -23.22 2.15
C ARG A 247 21.69 -22.56 0.78
N ALA A 248 22.86 -22.44 0.16
CA ALA A 248 22.99 -21.95 -1.21
C ALA A 248 22.19 -22.80 -2.21
N ALA A 249 22.28 -24.13 -2.10
CA ALA A 249 21.52 -25.04 -2.95
C ALA A 249 20.01 -24.87 -2.75
N THR A 250 19.55 -24.71 -1.50
CA THR A 250 18.14 -24.48 -1.15
C THR A 250 17.65 -23.15 -1.71
N ILE A 251 18.41 -22.07 -1.53
CA ILE A 251 18.11 -20.73 -2.05
C ILE A 251 18.00 -20.76 -3.59
N ALA A 252 18.99 -21.35 -4.28
CA ALA A 252 18.96 -21.48 -5.72
C ALA A 252 17.75 -22.29 -6.21
N LYS A 253 17.37 -23.36 -5.49
CA LYS A 253 16.20 -24.17 -5.85
C LYS A 253 14.87 -23.45 -5.61
N LEU A 254 14.76 -22.61 -4.58
CA LEU A 254 13.58 -21.77 -4.36
C LEU A 254 13.32 -20.82 -5.54
N GLY A 255 14.39 -20.35 -6.19
CA GLY A 255 14.31 -19.53 -7.40
C GLY A 255 14.12 -20.31 -8.71
N ASP A 256 14.13 -21.65 -8.69
CA ASP A 256 13.98 -22.48 -9.89
C ASP A 256 12.49 -22.62 -10.27
N ALA A 257 12.13 -22.10 -11.44
CA ALA A 257 10.78 -22.18 -12.01
C ALA A 257 10.30 -23.63 -12.22
N LYS A 258 11.22 -24.60 -12.30
CA LYS A 258 10.90 -26.04 -12.46
C LYS A 258 10.88 -26.80 -11.14
N ALA A 259 11.17 -26.13 -10.02
CA ALA A 259 11.17 -26.80 -8.72
C ALA A 259 9.80 -27.34 -8.35
N HIS A 260 9.78 -28.48 -7.66
CA HIS A 260 8.57 -29.12 -7.16
C HIS A 260 8.57 -29.19 -5.63
N LYS A 261 7.39 -29.12 -5.02
CA LYS A 261 7.22 -29.10 -3.56
C LYS A 261 7.89 -30.27 -2.82
N ASP A 262 8.03 -31.43 -3.47
CA ASP A 262 8.60 -32.67 -2.90
C ASP A 262 10.13 -32.64 -2.85
N GLU A 263 10.77 -31.66 -3.50
CA GLU A 263 12.22 -31.44 -3.41
C GLU A 263 12.59 -30.72 -2.10
N PHE A 264 11.61 -30.31 -1.29
CA PHE A 264 11.80 -29.56 -0.06
C PHE A 264 11.21 -30.29 1.15
N VAL A 265 11.96 -30.28 2.25
CA VAL A 265 11.50 -30.68 3.58
C VAL A 265 11.17 -29.46 4.44
N ARG A 266 10.28 -29.64 5.41
CA ARG A 266 9.78 -28.59 6.31
C ARG A 266 9.70 -29.17 7.74
N PRO A 267 10.19 -28.48 8.78
CA PRO A 267 10.93 -27.22 8.73
C PRO A 267 12.33 -27.37 8.11
N GLY A 268 13.03 -26.25 7.92
CA GLY A 268 14.43 -26.18 7.54
C GLY A 268 15.10 -24.89 7.98
N HIS A 269 16.19 -24.49 7.32
CA HIS A 269 17.07 -23.41 7.74
C HIS A 269 17.10 -22.20 6.80
N VAL A 270 16.31 -22.22 5.72
CA VAL A 270 16.03 -21.07 4.86
C VAL A 270 14.59 -20.62 5.09
N PHE A 271 14.35 -19.31 5.12
CA PHE A 271 13.06 -18.70 5.44
C PHE A 271 12.47 -17.98 4.22
N PRO A 272 11.61 -18.65 3.42
CA PRO A 272 10.98 -17.97 2.30
C PRO A 272 9.98 -16.92 2.78
N LEU A 273 9.98 -15.77 2.13
CA LEU A 273 9.09 -14.63 2.37
C LEU A 273 8.19 -14.45 1.16
N ARG A 274 6.89 -14.27 1.38
CA ARG A 274 5.96 -13.90 0.31
C ARG A 274 6.11 -12.41 -0.03
N TYR A 275 6.59 -12.16 -1.23
CA TYR A 275 6.57 -10.85 -1.88
C TYR A 275 5.12 -10.38 -2.10
N ARG A 276 4.87 -9.08 -1.97
CA ARG A 276 3.57 -8.49 -2.37
C ARG A 276 3.59 -8.07 -3.83
N GLU A 277 2.63 -8.59 -4.61
CA GLU A 277 2.46 -8.22 -6.02
C GLU A 277 2.42 -6.69 -6.22
N GLY A 278 3.37 -6.16 -6.99
CA GLY A 278 3.66 -4.73 -7.15
C GLY A 278 5.03 -4.32 -6.60
N GLY A 279 5.59 -5.07 -5.66
CA GLY A 279 6.95 -4.89 -5.14
C GLY A 279 7.13 -3.60 -4.38
N VAL A 280 8.29 -2.95 -4.53
CA VAL A 280 8.58 -1.72 -3.77
C VAL A 280 7.61 -0.59 -4.09
N LEU A 281 6.88 -0.67 -5.21
CA LEU A 281 5.82 0.27 -5.56
C LEU A 281 4.57 0.13 -4.68
N LYS A 282 4.39 -1.01 -4.01
CA LYS A 282 3.25 -1.31 -3.13
C LYS A 282 3.63 -1.42 -1.67
N ARG A 283 4.84 -1.91 -1.37
CA ARG A 283 5.40 -2.00 -0.03
C ARG A 283 6.90 -1.78 -0.11
N THR A 284 7.38 -0.71 0.51
CA THR A 284 8.79 -0.31 0.55
C THR A 284 9.61 -1.14 1.55
N GLY A 285 9.57 -2.46 1.43
CA GLY A 285 10.31 -3.39 2.30
C GLY A 285 11.48 -4.08 1.61
N HIS A 286 12.42 -4.58 2.40
CA HIS A 286 13.58 -5.35 1.92
C HIS A 286 13.16 -6.61 1.15
N THR A 287 12.08 -7.28 1.57
CA THR A 287 11.51 -8.42 0.85
C THR A 287 11.17 -8.06 -0.59
N GLU A 288 10.45 -6.95 -0.78
CA GLU A 288 10.07 -6.46 -2.10
C GLU A 288 11.28 -6.00 -2.91
N ALA A 289 12.24 -5.32 -2.28
CA ALA A 289 13.47 -4.90 -2.93
C ALA A 289 14.31 -6.09 -3.43
N ALA A 290 14.41 -7.17 -2.65
CA ALA A 290 15.15 -8.38 -3.03
C ALA A 290 14.56 -9.04 -4.28
N TYR A 291 13.24 -9.21 -4.31
CA TYR A 291 12.55 -9.77 -5.47
C TYR A 291 12.69 -8.86 -6.71
N ASP A 292 12.48 -7.55 -6.53
CA ASP A 292 12.55 -6.58 -7.63
C ASP A 292 13.96 -6.49 -8.22
N LEU A 293 15.02 -6.44 -7.41
CA LEU A 293 16.40 -6.39 -7.89
C LEU A 293 16.77 -7.66 -8.67
N ALA A 294 16.37 -8.84 -8.19
CA ALA A 294 16.59 -10.09 -8.90
C ALA A 294 15.90 -10.07 -10.28
N LYS A 295 14.62 -9.69 -10.33
CA LYS A 295 13.86 -9.59 -11.58
C LYS A 295 14.41 -8.54 -12.54
N LEU A 296 14.70 -7.33 -12.06
CA LEU A 296 15.17 -6.20 -12.87
C LEU A 296 16.61 -6.39 -13.40
N SER A 297 17.41 -7.21 -12.72
CA SER A 297 18.76 -7.57 -13.18
C SER A 297 18.77 -8.66 -14.27
N GLY A 298 17.59 -9.13 -14.69
CA GLY A 298 17.45 -10.19 -15.69
C GLY A 298 17.70 -11.60 -15.15
N ARG A 299 17.69 -11.77 -13.82
CA ARG A 299 17.83 -13.05 -13.12
C ARG A 299 16.46 -13.66 -12.81
N GLY A 300 16.47 -14.85 -12.19
CA GLY A 300 15.24 -15.49 -11.70
C GLY A 300 14.46 -14.60 -10.73
N ALA A 301 13.14 -14.77 -10.70
CA ALA A 301 12.24 -13.99 -9.85
C ALA A 301 12.26 -14.48 -8.37
N ALA A 302 13.44 -14.49 -7.77
CA ALA A 302 13.64 -14.76 -6.36
C ALA A 302 14.92 -14.07 -5.86
N GLY A 303 14.82 -13.36 -4.74
CA GLY A 303 15.96 -12.65 -4.13
C GLY A 303 16.28 -13.18 -2.75
N VAL A 304 17.56 -13.29 -2.40
CA VAL A 304 18.02 -13.58 -1.05
C VAL A 304 18.31 -12.28 -0.31
N LEU A 305 17.99 -12.22 0.98
CA LEU A 305 18.26 -11.09 1.85
C LEU A 305 18.60 -11.55 3.27
N CYS A 306 19.43 -10.78 3.96
CA CYS A 306 19.71 -10.93 5.38
C CYS A 306 20.28 -9.63 5.95
N GLU A 307 19.84 -9.25 7.15
CA GLU A 307 20.12 -7.97 7.79
C GLU A 307 21.58 -7.92 8.27
N ILE A 308 22.30 -6.84 7.97
CA ILE A 308 23.71 -6.67 8.29
C ILE A 308 23.87 -6.30 9.77
N THR A 309 24.74 -7.03 10.45
CA THR A 309 25.09 -6.81 11.87
C THR A 309 26.48 -6.17 11.99
N ASN A 310 26.69 -5.42 13.07
CA ASN A 310 28.00 -4.94 13.45
C ASN A 310 28.84 -6.09 14.00
N ASP A 311 30.15 -6.04 13.71
CA ASP A 311 31.15 -6.93 14.31
C ASP A 311 31.55 -6.42 15.70
N ASP A 312 30.54 -6.23 16.56
CA ASP A 312 30.70 -5.87 17.96
C ASP A 312 30.33 -7.03 18.88
N ALA A 313 30.65 -6.91 20.17
CA ALA A 313 30.41 -7.97 21.14
C ALA A 313 28.92 -8.22 21.42
N GLU A 314 28.04 -7.29 21.05
CA GLU A 314 26.61 -7.34 21.32
C GLU A 314 25.79 -7.81 20.10
N GLY A 315 26.40 -7.86 18.91
CA GLY A 315 25.75 -8.17 17.65
C GLY A 315 24.73 -7.12 17.22
N THR A 316 25.00 -5.83 17.51
CA THR A 316 24.03 -4.77 17.20
C THR A 316 23.82 -4.63 15.69
N MET A 317 22.67 -4.09 15.28
CA MET A 317 22.35 -3.92 13.86
C MET A 317 23.15 -2.76 13.24
N ALA A 318 23.65 -2.95 12.02
CA ALA A 318 24.40 -1.91 11.32
C ALA A 318 23.46 -0.77 10.89
N ARG A 319 23.92 0.47 11.06
CA ARG A 319 23.23 1.70 10.62
C ARG A 319 24.07 2.38 9.55
N LEU A 320 23.55 3.44 8.93
CA LEU A 320 24.17 4.07 7.76
C LEU A 320 25.69 4.33 7.89
N PRO A 321 26.23 4.87 9.01
CA PRO A 321 27.68 5.06 9.14
C PRO A 321 28.46 3.75 9.01
N GLN A 322 28.04 2.69 9.69
CA GLN A 322 28.68 1.38 9.65
C GLN A 322 28.47 0.69 8.29
N LEU A 323 27.29 0.84 7.69
CA LEU A 323 26.98 0.29 6.36
C LEU A 323 27.84 0.94 5.27
N ARG A 324 28.19 2.22 5.38
CA ARG A 324 29.14 2.89 4.49
C ARG A 324 30.54 2.31 4.61
N GLU A 325 31.01 2.06 5.83
CA GLU A 325 32.30 1.42 6.08
C GLU A 325 32.33 0.00 5.56
N PHE A 326 31.27 -0.78 5.82
CA PHE A 326 31.08 -2.13 5.34
C PHE A 326 31.10 -2.20 3.81
N SER A 327 30.29 -1.36 3.16
CA SER A 327 30.21 -1.27 1.69
C SER A 327 31.57 -0.95 1.07
N LYS A 328 32.31 0.00 1.65
CA LYS A 328 33.66 0.34 1.19
C LYS A 328 34.68 -0.78 1.41
N LYS A 329 34.62 -1.45 2.56
CA LYS A 329 35.52 -2.56 2.93
C LYS A 329 35.35 -3.76 1.99
N HIS A 330 34.13 -4.02 1.55
CA HIS A 330 33.77 -5.19 0.76
C HIS A 330 33.50 -4.90 -0.72
N ASP A 331 33.73 -3.66 -1.17
CA ASP A 331 33.47 -3.20 -2.55
C ASP A 331 32.04 -3.52 -3.01
N LEU A 332 31.07 -3.20 -2.15
CA LEU A 332 29.65 -3.39 -2.41
C LEU A 332 28.98 -2.05 -2.68
N LYS A 333 28.09 -2.03 -3.68
CA LYS A 333 27.24 -0.87 -3.92
C LYS A 333 26.15 -0.79 -2.86
N MET A 334 25.87 0.44 -2.42
CA MET A 334 24.83 0.74 -1.46
C MET A 334 23.73 1.56 -2.14
N ILE A 335 22.47 1.17 -1.98
CA ILE A 335 21.30 1.83 -2.58
C ILE A 335 20.18 2.03 -1.55
N LEU A 336 19.25 2.94 -1.85
CA LEU A 336 18.01 3.13 -1.09
C LEU A 336 16.82 2.48 -1.78
N ILE A 337 15.86 1.96 -1.00
CA ILE A 337 14.56 1.50 -1.53
C ILE A 337 13.82 2.65 -2.20
N SER A 338 13.88 3.87 -1.65
CA SER A 338 13.26 5.05 -2.25
C SER A 338 13.84 5.38 -3.63
N ASP A 339 15.14 5.17 -3.85
CA ASP A 339 15.77 5.28 -5.17
C ASP A 339 15.27 4.18 -6.14
N LEU A 340 15.09 2.96 -5.65
CA LEU A 340 14.53 1.85 -6.44
C LEU A 340 13.08 2.12 -6.86
N VAL A 341 12.27 2.69 -5.96
CA VAL A 341 10.90 3.14 -6.25
C VAL A 341 10.90 4.17 -7.38
N ARG A 342 11.76 5.20 -7.28
CA ARG A 342 11.88 6.24 -8.33
C ARG A 342 12.34 5.64 -9.67
N TYR A 343 13.32 4.74 -9.63
CA TYR A 343 13.85 4.05 -10.81
C TYR A 343 12.78 3.22 -11.53
N ARG A 344 11.97 2.45 -10.78
CA ARG A 344 10.87 1.64 -11.32
C ARG A 344 9.74 2.51 -11.86
N ARG A 345 9.28 3.52 -11.11
CA ARG A 345 8.21 4.45 -11.51
C ARG A 345 8.49 5.14 -12.86
N LYS A 346 9.75 5.48 -13.12
CA LYS A 346 10.16 6.10 -14.40
C LYS A 346 10.01 5.15 -15.59
N ARG A 347 10.24 3.85 -15.41
CA ARG A 347 10.36 2.86 -16.49
C ARG A 347 9.13 1.99 -16.71
N GLU A 348 8.39 1.71 -15.65
CA GLU A 348 7.28 0.76 -15.71
C GLU A 348 5.99 1.42 -16.17
N VAL A 349 5.16 0.62 -16.85
CA VAL A 349 3.79 0.98 -17.21
C VAL A 349 2.91 0.66 -16.00
N LEU A 350 2.57 1.69 -15.24
CA LEU A 350 1.79 1.54 -14.01
C LEU A 350 0.28 1.43 -14.25
N VAL A 351 -0.19 1.77 -15.46
CA VAL A 351 -1.60 1.83 -15.80
C VAL A 351 -1.87 1.29 -17.20
N ARG A 352 -3.03 0.65 -17.38
CA ARG A 352 -3.52 0.16 -18.67
C ARG A 352 -4.87 0.77 -19.01
N ARG A 353 -5.05 1.29 -20.23
CA ARG A 353 -6.38 1.70 -20.74
C ARG A 353 -7.31 0.48 -20.76
N THR A 354 -8.48 0.58 -20.12
CA THR A 354 -9.49 -0.49 -20.13
C THR A 354 -10.69 -0.19 -21.02
N ALA A 355 -11.08 1.08 -21.14
CA ALA A 355 -12.19 1.51 -21.98
C ALA A 355 -12.11 3.00 -22.30
N SER A 356 -12.81 3.46 -23.33
CA SER A 356 -13.06 4.88 -23.58
C SER A 356 -14.48 5.12 -24.10
N ALA A 357 -15.06 6.26 -23.74
CA ALA A 357 -16.39 6.66 -24.19
C ALA A 357 -16.56 8.18 -24.19
N ARG A 358 -17.40 8.69 -25.09
CA ARG A 358 -17.86 10.08 -25.05
C ARG A 358 -18.87 10.26 -23.91
N VAL A 359 -18.59 11.20 -23.00
CA VAL A 359 -19.42 11.55 -21.86
C VAL A 359 -19.86 13.02 -21.98
N PRO A 360 -21.11 13.30 -22.39
CA PRO A 360 -21.66 14.65 -22.37
C PRO A 360 -21.92 15.10 -20.92
N THR A 361 -21.54 16.33 -20.61
CA THR A 361 -21.72 16.98 -19.30
C THR A 361 -22.32 18.36 -19.49
N GLU A 362 -22.72 19.02 -18.40
CA GLU A 362 -23.21 20.41 -18.46
C GLU A 362 -22.13 21.39 -18.96
N HIS A 363 -20.85 21.05 -18.79
CA HIS A 363 -19.72 21.87 -19.23
C HIS A 363 -19.29 21.58 -20.67
N GLY A 364 -19.80 20.52 -21.29
CA GLY A 364 -19.47 20.12 -22.66
C GLY A 364 -19.22 18.61 -22.79
N ALA A 365 -18.78 18.17 -23.97
CA ALA A 365 -18.54 16.76 -24.25
C ALA A 365 -17.08 16.39 -23.98
N PHE A 366 -16.87 15.50 -23.02
CA PHE A 366 -15.56 14.94 -22.71
C PHE A 366 -15.42 13.54 -23.31
N THR A 367 -14.19 13.10 -23.53
CA THR A 367 -13.86 11.68 -23.68
C THR A 367 -13.38 11.18 -22.34
N ALA A 368 -14.13 10.25 -21.74
CA ALA A 368 -13.69 9.55 -20.54
C ALA A 368 -12.86 8.33 -20.95
N VAL A 369 -11.66 8.20 -20.41
CA VAL A 369 -10.76 7.07 -20.60
C VAL A 369 -10.54 6.40 -19.25
N SER A 370 -10.89 5.11 -19.16
CA SER A 370 -10.71 4.29 -17.97
C SER A 370 -9.33 3.67 -17.95
N TYR A 371 -8.69 3.67 -16.78
CA TYR A 371 -7.35 3.14 -16.55
C TYR A 371 -7.36 2.20 -15.36
N LYS A 372 -6.90 0.96 -15.55
CA LYS A 372 -6.63 0.05 -14.44
C LYS A 372 -5.18 0.19 -13.99
N SER A 373 -4.97 0.45 -12.72
CA SER A 373 -3.67 0.43 -12.07
C SER A 373 -3.17 -1.01 -11.94
N GLU A 374 -1.93 -1.27 -12.34
CA GLU A 374 -1.33 -2.61 -12.24
C GLU A 374 -0.81 -2.91 -10.82
N THR A 375 -0.69 -1.89 -9.94
CA THR A 375 -0.17 -2.06 -8.57
C THR A 375 -1.25 -2.51 -7.57
N ASP A 376 -2.46 -1.99 -7.69
CA ASP A 376 -3.58 -2.21 -6.78
C ASP A 376 -4.86 -2.71 -7.46
N GLY A 377 -4.89 -2.74 -8.80
CA GLY A 377 -6.05 -3.16 -9.59
C GLY A 377 -7.19 -2.15 -9.62
N ILE A 378 -7.04 -0.96 -9.03
CA ILE A 378 -8.09 0.07 -8.99
C ILE A 378 -8.25 0.67 -10.38
N GLU A 379 -9.51 0.86 -10.79
CA GLU A 379 -9.83 1.61 -12.00
C GLU A 379 -10.00 3.09 -11.69
N HIS A 380 -9.23 3.93 -12.37
CA HIS A 380 -9.27 5.39 -12.37
C HIS A 380 -9.85 5.89 -13.70
N VAL A 381 -10.22 7.17 -13.79
CA VAL A 381 -10.76 7.74 -15.02
C VAL A 381 -10.11 9.08 -15.33
N ALA A 382 -9.80 9.31 -16.60
CA ALA A 382 -9.39 10.61 -17.12
C ALA A 382 -10.50 11.18 -18.01
N PHE A 383 -10.96 12.38 -17.72
CA PHE A 383 -11.85 13.16 -18.58
C PHE A 383 -11.00 14.09 -19.44
N VAL A 384 -11.05 13.88 -20.74
CA VAL A 384 -10.27 14.64 -21.73
C VAL A 384 -11.21 15.53 -22.53
N TYR A 385 -10.85 16.81 -22.64
CA TYR A 385 -11.52 17.76 -23.52
C TYR A 385 -10.54 18.17 -24.62
N GLY A 386 -10.98 18.10 -25.87
CA GLY A 386 -10.12 18.21 -27.06
C GLY A 386 -9.80 16.85 -27.69
N ASN A 387 -9.00 16.86 -28.75
CA ASN A 387 -8.70 15.64 -29.52
C ASN A 387 -7.49 14.90 -28.93
N LEU A 388 -7.65 13.58 -28.75
CA LEU A 388 -6.59 12.67 -28.27
C LEU A 388 -5.53 12.40 -29.34
N ASP A 389 -5.92 12.43 -30.63
CA ASP A 389 -5.08 12.01 -31.75
C ASP A 389 -5.14 13.03 -32.91
N ASP A 390 -4.04 13.14 -33.67
CA ASP A 390 -3.91 13.98 -34.87
C ASP A 390 -4.74 13.48 -36.09
N GLU A 391 -5.51 12.39 -35.93
CA GLU A 391 -6.40 11.89 -36.96
C GLU A 391 -7.86 12.28 -36.69
N GLY A 392 -8.29 13.37 -37.32
CA GLY A 392 -9.70 13.72 -37.42
C GLY A 392 -10.08 14.98 -36.66
N LYS A 393 -9.74 16.13 -37.26
CA LYS A 393 -10.45 17.40 -37.06
C LYS A 393 -11.95 17.09 -37.21
N GLU A 394 -12.76 17.37 -36.19
CA GLU A 394 -13.58 18.58 -36.16
C GLU A 394 -13.90 18.94 -34.69
N ASN A 395 -13.40 20.12 -34.25
CA ASN A 395 -13.77 20.87 -33.04
C ASN A 395 -12.94 20.72 -31.74
N GLY A 396 -11.62 20.53 -31.84
CA GLY A 396 -10.72 20.71 -30.70
C GLY A 396 -9.24 20.76 -31.10
N GLY A 397 -8.41 21.51 -30.36
CA GLY A 397 -6.96 21.39 -30.50
C GLY A 397 -6.49 19.99 -30.09
N SER A 398 -5.52 19.43 -30.80
CA SER A 398 -4.88 18.16 -30.44
C SER A 398 -4.15 18.30 -29.10
N LEU A 399 -4.21 17.28 -28.23
CA LEU A 399 -3.33 17.19 -27.06
C LEU A 399 -1.86 17.35 -27.46
N ALA A 400 -1.47 16.85 -28.63
CA ALA A 400 -0.08 16.79 -29.10
C ALA A 400 0.55 18.13 -29.55
N ASP A 401 -0.25 19.16 -29.88
CA ASP A 401 0.30 20.45 -30.32
C ASP A 401 0.84 21.28 -29.13
N GLY A 402 2.17 21.42 -29.07
CA GLY A 402 2.89 22.48 -28.33
C GLY A 402 2.64 22.51 -26.81
N ASP A 403 2.60 21.33 -26.17
CA ASP A 403 2.19 21.09 -24.79
C ASP A 403 2.29 22.28 -23.81
N ASN A 404 1.12 22.60 -23.25
CA ASN A 404 0.81 23.55 -22.18
C ASN A 404 -0.61 23.22 -21.66
N VAL A 405 -0.87 21.94 -21.38
CA VAL A 405 -2.22 21.40 -21.17
C VAL A 405 -2.75 21.78 -19.79
N LEU A 406 -3.98 22.31 -19.71
CA LEU A 406 -4.61 22.55 -18.41
C LEU A 406 -5.02 21.22 -17.77
N VAL A 407 -4.45 20.90 -16.61
CA VAL A 407 -4.63 19.60 -15.97
C VAL A 407 -5.13 19.75 -14.54
N ARG A 408 -6.10 18.91 -14.15
CA ARG A 408 -6.49 18.70 -12.75
C ARG A 408 -6.28 17.24 -12.36
N VAL A 409 -5.48 16.99 -11.33
CA VAL A 409 -5.42 15.68 -10.66
C VAL A 409 -6.29 15.76 -9.40
N HIS A 410 -7.48 15.16 -9.49
CA HIS A 410 -8.51 15.17 -8.47
C HIS A 410 -8.50 13.84 -7.71
N SER A 411 -8.45 13.93 -6.38
CA SER A 411 -8.57 12.77 -5.50
C SER A 411 -10.05 12.53 -5.21
N GLU A 412 -10.49 11.28 -5.28
CA GLU A 412 -11.87 10.89 -4.99
C GLU A 412 -12.35 11.42 -3.63
N CYS A 413 -13.53 12.04 -3.64
CA CYS A 413 -14.22 12.47 -2.44
C CYS A 413 -15.72 12.23 -2.63
N LEU A 414 -16.20 11.05 -2.28
CA LEU A 414 -17.61 10.65 -2.45
C LEU A 414 -18.58 11.66 -1.82
N THR A 415 -18.29 12.09 -0.59
CA THR A 415 -19.15 13.03 0.13
C THR A 415 -19.22 14.41 -0.55
N GLY A 416 -18.12 14.87 -1.13
CA GLY A 416 -18.04 16.18 -1.78
C GLY A 416 -18.51 16.14 -3.22
N ASP A 417 -18.00 15.20 -4.00
CA ASP A 417 -18.18 15.11 -5.45
C ASP A 417 -19.58 14.62 -5.84
N ILE A 418 -20.14 13.65 -5.11
CA ILE A 418 -21.45 13.05 -5.43
C ILE A 418 -22.57 13.63 -4.57
N PHE A 419 -22.34 13.79 -3.26
CA PHE A 419 -23.37 14.24 -2.32
C PHE A 419 -23.36 15.74 -2.02
N GLY A 420 -22.40 16.50 -2.57
CA GLY A 420 -22.37 17.97 -2.43
C GLY A 420 -22.14 18.46 -1.00
N SER A 421 -21.40 17.71 -0.18
CA SER A 421 -21.11 18.08 1.21
C SER A 421 -20.47 19.46 1.33
N SER A 422 -21.06 20.33 2.15
CA SER A 422 -20.53 21.66 2.47
C SER A 422 -19.31 21.67 3.39
N ARG A 423 -19.02 20.55 4.09
CA ARG A 423 -17.84 20.39 4.97
C ARG A 423 -16.50 20.36 4.23
N CYS A 424 -16.53 20.15 2.92
CA CYS A 424 -15.35 20.19 2.07
C CYS A 424 -15.67 20.96 0.79
N ASP A 425 -14.66 21.31 0.03
CA ASP A 425 -14.81 22.03 -1.23
C ASP A 425 -14.52 21.16 -2.46
N CYS A 426 -14.36 19.84 -2.29
CA CYS A 426 -13.96 18.91 -3.35
C CYS A 426 -14.90 18.93 -4.56
N GLY A 427 -16.21 18.83 -4.34
CA GLY A 427 -17.19 18.85 -5.43
C GLY A 427 -17.17 20.16 -6.22
N ASN A 428 -17.11 21.31 -5.52
CA ASN A 428 -16.97 22.62 -6.15
C ASN A 428 -15.67 22.73 -6.96
N GLN A 429 -14.56 22.21 -6.41
CA GLN A 429 -13.27 22.21 -7.13
C GLN A 429 -13.29 21.33 -8.39
N LEU A 430 -13.98 20.18 -8.35
CA LEU A 430 -14.14 19.31 -9.51
C LEU A 430 -14.97 20.01 -10.60
N ASP A 431 -16.11 20.56 -10.23
CA ASP A 431 -17.02 21.28 -11.14
C ASP A 431 -16.30 22.46 -11.83
N MET A 432 -15.65 23.33 -11.05
CA MET A 432 -14.87 24.44 -11.61
C MET A 432 -13.72 23.98 -12.50
N ALA A 433 -13.08 22.85 -12.19
CA ALA A 433 -12.03 22.30 -13.04
C ALA A 433 -12.59 21.83 -14.39
N MET A 434 -13.74 21.14 -14.39
CA MET A 434 -14.46 20.73 -15.60
C MET A 434 -14.85 21.95 -16.45
N GLN A 435 -15.42 22.97 -15.83
CA GLN A 435 -15.80 24.20 -16.50
C GLN A 435 -14.59 24.90 -17.15
N ARG A 436 -13.47 25.02 -16.43
CA ARG A 436 -12.26 25.68 -16.95
C ARG A 436 -11.62 24.92 -18.10
N VAL A 437 -11.51 23.59 -17.98
CA VAL A 437 -11.00 22.73 -19.05
C VAL A 437 -11.86 22.88 -20.31
N ALA A 438 -13.18 22.83 -20.16
CA ALA A 438 -14.08 23.00 -21.29
C ALA A 438 -14.00 24.41 -21.91
N SER A 439 -13.90 25.45 -21.08
CA SER A 439 -13.76 26.84 -21.53
C SER A 439 -12.45 27.08 -22.30
N GLU A 440 -11.38 26.38 -21.92
CA GLU A 440 -10.09 26.44 -22.61
C GLU A 440 -10.09 25.64 -23.93
N GLY A 441 -11.04 24.70 -24.08
CA GLY A 441 -11.17 23.85 -25.27
C GLY A 441 -10.15 22.72 -25.36
N LYS A 442 -9.20 22.64 -24.41
CA LYS A 442 -8.15 21.63 -24.34
C LYS A 442 -7.76 21.40 -22.87
N GLY A 443 -7.84 20.16 -22.38
CA GLY A 443 -7.39 19.84 -21.02
C GLY A 443 -7.76 18.44 -20.53
N VAL A 444 -7.22 18.09 -19.37
CA VAL A 444 -7.39 16.74 -18.77
C VAL A 444 -7.76 16.85 -17.29
N ILE A 445 -8.73 16.05 -16.86
CA ILE A 445 -9.09 15.87 -15.46
C ILE A 445 -8.89 14.41 -15.12
N VAL A 446 -7.86 14.11 -14.33
CA VAL A 446 -7.61 12.78 -13.81
C VAL A 446 -8.34 12.65 -12.48
N TYR A 447 -9.24 11.67 -12.38
CA TYR A 447 -9.98 11.33 -11.16
C TYR A 447 -9.40 10.05 -10.55
N LEU A 448 -8.61 10.22 -9.49
CA LEU A 448 -7.95 9.14 -8.77
C LEU A 448 -8.88 8.54 -7.72
N ARG A 449 -9.45 7.38 -8.05
CA ARG A 449 -10.21 6.53 -7.13
C ARG A 449 -9.32 5.88 -6.06
N GLY A 450 -9.93 5.50 -4.93
CA GLY A 450 -9.24 4.91 -3.78
C GLY A 450 -8.62 5.92 -2.82
N GLN A 451 -8.75 7.22 -3.08
CA GLN A 451 -8.11 8.29 -2.30
C GLN A 451 -9.04 8.98 -1.29
N GLU A 452 -10.22 8.41 -1.05
CA GLU A 452 -11.19 8.96 -0.11
C GLU A 452 -10.57 9.17 1.28
N GLY A 453 -10.86 10.32 1.90
CA GLY A 453 -10.31 10.69 3.20
C GLY A 453 -8.79 10.91 3.23
N ARG A 454 -8.14 11.15 2.09
CA ARG A 454 -6.67 11.12 1.93
C ARG A 454 -6.09 9.69 1.94
N GLY A 455 -6.84 8.73 1.41
CA GLY A 455 -6.42 7.33 1.29
C GLY A 455 -6.77 6.46 2.49
N ILE A 456 -7.28 7.03 3.59
CA ILE A 456 -7.74 6.25 4.76
C ILE A 456 -9.12 5.58 4.52
N GLY A 457 -9.82 5.95 3.45
CA GLY A 457 -11.12 5.41 3.10
C GLY A 457 -12.30 6.10 3.81
N LEU A 458 -13.50 5.83 3.31
CA LEU A 458 -14.73 6.50 3.73
C LEU A 458 -15.05 6.32 5.22
N GLY A 459 -14.94 5.10 5.74
CA GLY A 459 -15.27 4.80 7.14
C GLY A 459 -14.38 5.56 8.12
N HIS A 460 -13.08 5.59 7.88
CA HIS A 460 -12.13 6.31 8.70
C HIS A 460 -12.28 7.83 8.57
N LYS A 461 -12.57 8.34 7.38
CA LYS A 461 -12.91 9.76 7.17
C LYS A 461 -14.08 10.21 8.05
N LEU A 462 -15.16 9.42 8.11
CA LEU A 462 -16.32 9.75 8.94
C LEU A 462 -15.99 9.71 10.45
N ARG A 463 -15.13 8.79 10.89
CA ARG A 463 -14.63 8.78 12.28
C ARG A 463 -13.79 10.03 12.58
N ALA A 464 -12.92 10.44 11.66
CA ALA A 464 -12.12 11.65 11.81
C ALA A 464 -13.01 12.91 11.86
N TYR A 465 -14.14 12.95 11.14
CA TYR A 465 -15.12 14.01 11.28
C TYR A 465 -15.73 14.10 12.68
N ASN A 466 -16.05 12.97 13.30
CA ASN A 466 -16.59 12.99 14.67
C ASN A 466 -15.58 13.60 15.66
N LEU A 467 -14.30 13.23 15.54
CA LEU A 467 -13.23 13.81 16.38
C LEU A 467 -13.00 15.31 16.09
N GLN A 468 -13.17 15.73 14.84
CA GLN A 468 -13.09 17.15 14.48
C GLN A 468 -14.25 17.96 15.04
N ASP A 469 -15.46 17.38 15.06
CA ASP A 469 -16.64 17.99 15.68
C ASP A 469 -16.45 18.14 17.21
N GLU A 470 -15.55 17.35 17.82
CA GLU A 470 -15.12 17.45 19.22
C GLU A 470 -13.95 18.45 19.42
N GLY A 471 -13.52 19.15 18.37
CA GLY A 471 -12.54 20.24 18.42
C GLY A 471 -11.11 19.86 18.01
N ARG A 472 -10.87 18.63 17.54
CA ARG A 472 -9.57 18.23 16.98
C ARG A 472 -9.35 18.80 15.59
N ASP A 473 -8.13 19.14 15.25
CA ASP A 473 -7.79 19.38 13.85
C ASP A 473 -7.67 18.06 13.06
N THR A 474 -7.45 18.15 11.75
CA THR A 474 -7.39 16.95 10.90
C THR A 474 -6.15 16.08 11.14
N VAL A 475 -5.04 16.66 11.57
CA VAL A 475 -3.82 15.91 11.88
C VAL A 475 -4.04 15.13 13.17
N GLN A 476 -4.47 15.82 14.22
CA GLN A 476 -4.74 15.23 15.53
C GLN A 476 -5.82 14.14 15.47
N ALA A 477 -6.86 14.34 14.66
CA ALA A 477 -7.91 13.34 14.49
C ALA A 477 -7.41 12.06 13.81
N ASN A 478 -6.45 12.17 12.89
CA ASN A 478 -5.85 11.02 12.23
C ASN A 478 -4.86 10.29 13.16
N GLU A 479 -4.02 11.05 13.88
CA GLU A 479 -3.08 10.50 14.86
C GLU A 479 -3.81 9.69 15.95
N ASP A 480 -4.92 10.21 16.47
CA ASP A 480 -5.75 9.52 17.47
C ASP A 480 -6.36 8.22 16.98
N LEU A 481 -6.64 8.13 15.67
CA LEU A 481 -7.18 6.93 15.05
C LEU A 481 -6.06 5.95 14.65
N GLY A 482 -4.80 6.28 14.91
CA GLY A 482 -3.63 5.52 14.47
C GLY A 482 -3.48 5.51 12.95
N LEU A 483 -3.89 6.59 12.28
CA LEU A 483 -3.94 6.69 10.82
C LEU A 483 -2.88 7.66 10.28
N PRO A 484 -2.35 7.40 9.08
CA PRO A 484 -1.48 8.35 8.39
C PRO A 484 -2.20 9.67 8.09
N VAL A 485 -1.45 10.77 8.12
CA VAL A 485 -1.97 12.11 7.82
C VAL A 485 -2.36 12.26 6.34
N ASP A 486 -1.64 11.58 5.45
CA ASP A 486 -1.89 11.55 4.02
C ASP A 486 -1.31 10.27 3.38
N SER A 487 -2.13 9.49 2.68
CA SER A 487 -1.70 8.28 1.97
C SER A 487 -1.99 8.35 0.47
N ARG A 488 -2.12 9.56 -0.07
CA ARG A 488 -2.46 9.73 -1.48
C ARG A 488 -1.25 9.51 -2.37
N GLU A 489 -1.42 8.64 -3.36
CA GLU A 489 -0.41 8.38 -4.38
C GLU A 489 -0.73 9.07 -5.70
N TYR A 490 0.17 9.91 -6.20
CA TYR A 490 -0.04 10.67 -7.44
C TYR A 490 0.67 10.07 -8.66
N GLY A 491 1.52 9.05 -8.46
CA GLY A 491 2.27 8.40 -9.55
C GLY A 491 1.36 7.76 -10.60
N VAL A 492 0.22 7.21 -10.19
CA VAL A 492 -0.82 6.71 -11.11
C VAL A 492 -1.35 7.84 -11.99
N GLY A 493 -1.60 9.02 -11.41
CA GLY A 493 -2.07 10.18 -12.18
C GLY A 493 -1.05 10.67 -13.19
N ALA A 494 0.23 10.63 -12.84
CA ALA A 494 1.31 10.97 -13.76
C ALA A 494 1.42 9.94 -14.91
N ALA A 495 1.30 8.65 -14.60
CA ALA A 495 1.32 7.59 -15.60
C ALA A 495 0.15 7.70 -16.60
N ILE A 496 -1.04 8.06 -16.12
CA ILE A 496 -2.22 8.34 -16.96
C ILE A 496 -1.94 9.50 -17.91
N LEU A 497 -1.40 10.63 -17.41
CA LEU A 497 -1.10 11.80 -18.25
C LEU A 497 -0.05 11.49 -19.32
N ARG A 498 0.98 10.72 -18.96
CA ARG A 498 2.02 10.26 -19.91
C ARG A 498 1.43 9.38 -21.00
N ASP A 499 0.55 8.45 -20.63
CA ASP A 499 -0.14 7.59 -21.60
C ASP A 499 -1.06 8.41 -22.53
N LEU A 500 -1.69 9.48 -22.03
CA LEU A 500 -2.45 10.43 -22.85
C LEU A 500 -1.58 11.30 -23.77
N GLY A 501 -0.25 11.10 -23.77
CA GLY A 501 0.69 11.83 -24.61
C GLY A 501 1.05 13.23 -24.09
N VAL A 502 0.60 13.61 -22.90
CA VAL A 502 0.87 14.93 -22.31
C VAL A 502 2.31 15.00 -21.81
N LYS A 503 3.07 16.04 -22.20
CA LYS A 503 4.44 16.27 -21.73
C LYS A 503 4.58 17.51 -20.88
N THR A 504 3.82 18.58 -21.16
CA THR A 504 3.83 19.77 -20.30
C THR A 504 2.43 20.23 -19.87
N ILE A 505 2.33 20.64 -18.61
CA ILE A 505 1.07 20.88 -17.93
C ILE A 505 1.03 22.23 -17.20
N ARG A 506 -0.14 22.87 -17.22
CA ARG A 506 -0.56 23.88 -16.24
C ARG A 506 -1.44 23.20 -15.20
N LEU A 507 -0.90 23.01 -14.01
CA LEU A 507 -1.57 22.23 -12.98
C LEU A 507 -2.57 23.08 -12.18
N MET A 508 -3.82 22.62 -12.14
CA MET A 508 -4.88 23.19 -11.32
C MET A 508 -4.81 22.68 -9.88
N THR A 509 -4.04 23.37 -9.03
CA THR A 509 -3.85 23.00 -7.62
C THR A 509 -3.77 24.22 -6.70
N ASN A 510 -4.29 24.07 -5.48
CA ASN A 510 -4.05 25.00 -4.38
C ASN A 510 -2.93 24.54 -3.45
N ASN A 511 -2.58 23.26 -3.50
CA ASN A 511 -1.55 22.66 -2.68
C ASN A 511 -0.20 22.71 -3.42
N PRO A 512 0.81 23.43 -2.91
CA PRO A 512 2.16 23.40 -3.48
C PRO A 512 2.77 22.00 -3.44
N ALA A 513 2.49 21.14 -2.45
CA ALA A 513 3.02 19.77 -2.43
C ALA A 513 2.60 18.92 -3.65
N LYS A 514 1.36 19.11 -4.16
CA LYS A 514 0.88 18.44 -5.39
C LYS A 514 1.63 18.88 -6.65
N TYR A 515 2.30 20.03 -6.61
CA TYR A 515 3.11 20.56 -7.71
C TYR A 515 4.38 19.73 -7.91
N HIS A 516 4.87 19.06 -6.86
CA HIS A 516 6.16 18.41 -6.92
C HIS A 516 6.05 16.93 -7.27
N GLY A 517 5.00 16.24 -6.80
CA GLY A 517 4.74 14.81 -7.03
C GLY A 517 4.53 14.32 -8.47
N LEU A 518 4.56 15.22 -9.46
CA LEU A 518 4.46 14.88 -10.88
C LEU A 518 5.78 15.08 -11.64
N LYS A 519 6.74 15.78 -11.03
CA LYS A 519 8.11 15.92 -11.56
C LYS A 519 8.76 14.52 -11.45
N GLY A 520 9.58 14.11 -12.41
CA GLY A 520 10.15 12.74 -12.46
C GLY A 520 9.38 11.69 -13.28
N PHE A 521 8.11 11.94 -13.67
CA PHE A 521 7.34 11.04 -14.55
C PHE A 521 7.42 11.39 -16.04
N GLY A 522 8.41 12.19 -16.44
CA GLY A 522 8.51 12.72 -17.81
C GLY A 522 7.52 13.86 -18.11
N LEU A 523 6.88 14.42 -17.07
CA LEU A 523 5.99 15.57 -17.16
C LEU A 523 6.72 16.85 -16.72
N THR A 524 6.51 17.94 -17.45
CA THR A 524 7.04 19.27 -17.14
C THR A 524 5.90 20.19 -16.73
N ILE A 525 5.93 20.70 -15.49
CA ILE A 525 4.94 21.68 -15.06
C ILE A 525 5.41 23.09 -15.46
N VAL A 526 4.69 23.73 -16.37
CA VAL A 526 5.02 25.06 -16.91
C VAL A 526 4.26 26.19 -16.21
N GLY A 527 3.27 25.86 -15.38
CA GLY A 527 2.55 26.85 -14.58
C GLY A 527 1.54 26.23 -13.62
N ARG A 528 1.01 27.06 -12.73
CA ARG A 528 -0.02 26.69 -11.76
C ARG A 528 -1.24 27.59 -11.93
N SER A 529 -2.43 26.99 -11.86
CA SER A 529 -3.71 27.70 -11.88
C SER A 529 -4.49 27.40 -10.60
N PRO A 530 -4.68 28.36 -9.68
CA PRO A 530 -5.42 28.10 -8.45
C PRO A 530 -6.92 27.93 -8.71
N LEU A 531 -7.59 27.13 -7.88
CA LEU A 531 -9.04 26.89 -7.91
C LEU A 531 -9.66 27.33 -6.59
N PHE A 532 -10.19 28.55 -6.52
CA PHE A 532 -10.80 29.07 -5.30
C PHE A 532 -12.29 28.72 -5.25
N ALA A 533 -12.61 27.70 -4.47
CA ALA A 533 -14.00 27.31 -4.25
C ALA A 533 -14.69 28.24 -3.23
N PRO A 534 -16.02 28.37 -3.29
CA PRO A 534 -16.77 29.12 -2.29
C PRO A 534 -16.55 28.57 -0.88
N ILE A 535 -16.25 29.46 0.07
CA ILE A 535 -16.17 29.14 1.49
C ILE A 535 -17.60 29.15 2.07
N THR A 536 -17.95 28.09 2.78
CA THR A 536 -19.21 27.94 3.53
C THR A 536 -18.94 28.04 5.02
N LEU A 537 -19.99 28.14 5.84
CA LEU A 537 -19.82 28.09 7.31
C LEU A 537 -19.21 26.77 7.78
N GLU A 538 -19.48 25.67 7.08
CA GLU A 538 -19.07 24.31 7.45
C GLU A 538 -17.62 23.98 7.07
N ASN A 539 -17.03 24.70 6.10
CA ASN A 539 -15.65 24.50 5.66
C ASN A 539 -14.73 25.68 5.98
N LYS A 540 -15.24 26.72 6.64
CA LYS A 540 -14.46 27.85 7.11
C LYS A 540 -13.58 27.37 8.27
N ARG A 541 -12.27 27.36 8.05
CA ARG A 541 -11.25 27.11 9.08
C ARG A 541 -10.38 28.33 9.24
#